data_AF-A0A061A1R9-F1
#
_entry.id   AF-A0A061A1R9-F1
#
_cell.length_a   1.000
_cell.length_b   1.000
_cell.length_c   1.000
_cell.angle_alpha   90.00
_cell.angle_beta   90.00
_cell.angle_gamma   90.00
#
_symmetry.space_group_name_H-M   'P 1'
#
loop_
_entity.id
_entity.type
_entity.pdbx_description
1 polymer ?
#
loop_
_entity_poly.entity_id
_entity_poly.type
_entity_poly.pdbx_seq_one_letter_code
_entity_poly.pdbx_strand_id
1 'polypeptide(L)'
;MLWPRAARSVVKTGASREIIQAYPYRNACPTSVWGQLIDAAAHSITFAGYTNYFVWQEQPRLVDRLAAKAASGCSVRFLVGDPDSEVTRRREEIEGVPLTVSTRIRITLDALSKLNHIDGVDARFSDEHIALSVFSFDSEMLVTPHLSSLLGHESPMFHLHRMGDDGLHDRFAGHVSALWESGRPVWE
;
A
#
# COMPACT_ATOMS: atom_id res chain seq x y z
N MET A 1 -44.07 -2.35 -19.21
CA MET A 1 -43.80 -3.44 -18.24
C MET A 1 -42.59 -3.03 -17.40
N LEU A 2 -42.81 -2.72 -16.12
CA LEU A 2 -41.76 -2.35 -15.17
C LEU A 2 -41.28 -3.62 -14.46
N TRP A 3 -40.09 -4.12 -14.82
CA TRP A 3 -39.46 -5.23 -14.13
C TRP A 3 -38.68 -4.70 -12.91
N PRO A 4 -38.87 -5.20 -11.69
CA PRO A 4 -38.08 -4.74 -10.56
C PRO A 4 -36.68 -5.35 -10.64
N ARG A 5 -35.65 -4.51 -10.88
CA ARG A 5 -34.27 -4.83 -10.48
C ARG A 5 -34.20 -4.78 -8.96
N ALA A 6 -34.72 -5.82 -8.31
CA ALA A 6 -34.32 -6.13 -6.95
C ALA A 6 -32.86 -6.56 -7.03
N ALA A 7 -31.93 -5.65 -6.72
CA ALA A 7 -30.58 -6.03 -6.37
C ALA A 7 -30.69 -6.98 -5.18
N ARG A 8 -30.51 -8.29 -5.41
CA ARG A 8 -30.33 -9.24 -4.32
C ARG A 8 -29.10 -8.77 -3.57
N SER A 9 -29.27 -8.30 -2.35
CA SER A 9 -28.16 -8.08 -1.42
C SER A 9 -27.53 -9.45 -1.18
N VAL A 10 -26.41 -9.74 -1.86
CA VAL A 10 -25.63 -10.94 -1.59
C VAL A 10 -25.02 -10.75 -0.20
N VAL A 11 -25.49 -11.53 0.77
CA VAL A 11 -24.90 -11.55 2.11
C VAL A 11 -23.56 -12.27 2.00
N LYS A 12 -22.45 -11.56 2.27
CA LYS A 12 -21.12 -12.17 2.35
C LYS A 12 -21.03 -13.05 3.60
N THR A 13 -20.53 -14.27 3.45
CA THR A 13 -20.35 -15.24 4.55
C THR A 13 -18.90 -15.69 4.66
N GLY A 14 -18.46 -16.07 5.86
CA GLY A 14 -17.07 -16.50 6.10
C GLY A 14 -16.03 -15.43 5.78
N ALA A 15 -14.85 -15.84 5.29
CA ALA A 15 -13.72 -14.95 5.01
C ALA A 15 -14.03 -13.83 3.99
N SER A 16 -15.02 -14.03 3.11
CA SER A 16 -15.43 -12.99 2.14
C SER A 16 -15.95 -11.72 2.80
N ARG A 17 -16.35 -11.78 4.09
CA ARG A 17 -16.83 -10.63 4.86
C ARG A 17 -15.74 -9.57 5.10
N GLU A 18 -14.47 -9.97 5.09
CA GLU A 18 -13.37 -9.02 5.24
C GLU A 18 -13.16 -8.19 3.97
N ILE A 19 -13.56 -8.70 2.80
CA ILE A 19 -13.44 -7.93 1.55
C ILE A 19 -14.56 -6.90 1.54
N ILE A 20 -14.25 -5.62 1.76
CA ILE A 20 -15.18 -4.51 1.54
C ILE A 20 -15.48 -4.42 0.04
N GLN A 21 -14.41 -4.27 -0.75
CA GLN A 21 -14.50 -4.06 -2.19
C GLN A 21 -13.34 -4.71 -2.94
N ALA A 22 -13.63 -5.21 -4.14
CA ALA A 22 -12.63 -5.63 -5.10
C ALA A 22 -12.64 -4.68 -6.30
N TYR A 23 -11.47 -4.21 -6.68
CA TYR A 23 -11.24 -3.34 -7.82
C TYR A 23 -10.52 -4.15 -8.90
N PRO A 24 -11.01 -4.13 -10.16
CA PRO A 24 -10.39 -4.89 -11.25
C PRO A 24 -8.97 -4.41 -11.59
N TYR A 25 -8.66 -3.15 -11.28
CA TYR A 25 -7.33 -2.56 -11.40
C TYR A 25 -7.16 -1.50 -10.29
N ARG A 26 -5.93 -1.29 -9.79
CA ARG A 26 -5.62 -0.44 -8.63
C ARG A 26 -6.14 0.99 -8.79
N ASN A 27 -5.98 1.56 -9.99
CA ASN A 27 -6.45 2.91 -10.29
C ASN A 27 -7.98 3.02 -10.47
N ALA A 28 -8.75 1.92 -10.37
CA ALA A 28 -10.21 1.99 -10.22
C ALA A 28 -10.62 2.37 -8.80
N CYS A 29 -9.73 2.21 -7.81
CA CYS A 29 -10.01 2.69 -6.47
C CYS A 29 -9.89 4.22 -6.45
N PRO A 30 -10.97 4.92 -6.03
CA PRO A 30 -10.94 6.37 -5.97
C PRO A 30 -9.83 6.88 -5.05
N THR A 31 -9.15 7.96 -5.45
CA THR A 31 -8.15 8.64 -4.63
C THR A 31 -8.74 9.14 -3.29
N SER A 32 -10.05 9.36 -3.24
CA SER A 32 -10.77 9.70 -2.00
C SER A 32 -10.80 8.56 -0.98
N VAL A 33 -10.79 7.28 -1.41
CA VAL A 33 -10.73 6.14 -0.48
C VAL A 33 -9.38 6.13 0.23
N TRP A 34 -8.29 6.29 -0.51
CA TRP A 34 -6.94 6.46 0.06
C TRP A 34 -6.87 7.65 1.02
N GLY A 35 -7.41 8.79 0.61
CA GLY A 35 -7.45 9.99 1.44
C GLY A 35 -8.18 9.75 2.75
N GLN A 36 -9.37 9.13 2.69
CA GLN A 36 -10.18 8.79 3.87
C GLN A 36 -9.47 7.81 4.80
N LEU A 37 -8.84 6.77 4.27
CA LEU A 37 -8.10 5.79 5.07
C LEU A 37 -6.90 6.43 5.79
N ILE A 38 -6.13 7.27 5.08
CA ILE A 38 -5.03 8.04 5.69
C ILE A 38 -5.56 8.96 6.80
N ASP A 39 -6.66 9.68 6.55
CA ASP A 39 -7.23 10.62 7.51
C ASP A 39 -7.90 9.93 8.70
N ALA A 40 -8.46 8.74 8.52
CA ALA A 40 -9.12 7.97 9.58
C ALA A 40 -8.12 7.23 10.48
N ALA A 41 -6.96 6.81 9.97
CA ALA A 41 -5.97 6.06 10.73
C ALA A 41 -5.46 6.84 11.94
N ALA A 42 -5.46 6.22 13.12
CA ALA A 42 -5.08 6.82 14.39
C ALA A 42 -3.86 6.16 15.03
N HIS A 43 -3.62 4.88 14.79
CA HIS A 43 -2.57 4.13 15.48
C HIS A 43 -1.40 3.76 14.58
N SER A 44 -1.68 3.32 13.36
CA SER A 44 -0.65 2.89 12.42
C SER A 44 -1.04 3.06 10.97
N ILE A 45 -0.07 3.52 10.19
CA ILE A 45 -0.13 3.57 8.73
C ILE A 45 1.12 2.87 8.20
N THR A 46 0.96 1.83 7.38
CA THR A 46 2.09 1.20 6.69
C THR A 46 1.88 1.21 5.19
N PHE A 47 2.81 1.78 4.45
CA PHE A 47 2.88 1.70 3.00
C PHE A 47 3.91 0.64 2.62
N ALA A 48 3.47 -0.62 2.48
CA ALA A 48 4.30 -1.71 1.99
C ALA A 48 4.10 -1.92 0.48
N GLY A 49 4.54 -0.95 -0.30
CA GLY A 49 4.57 -1.01 -1.76
C GLY A 49 5.97 -0.88 -2.31
N TYR A 50 6.32 -1.64 -3.36
CA TYR A 50 7.70 -1.66 -3.86
C TYR A 50 8.22 -0.28 -4.30
N THR A 51 7.34 0.56 -4.86
CA THR A 51 7.72 1.90 -5.34
C THR A 51 7.04 3.04 -4.60
N ASN A 52 5.79 2.87 -4.10
CA ASN A 52 4.94 3.88 -3.44
C ASN A 52 4.75 5.25 -4.15
N TYR A 53 5.38 5.49 -5.30
CA TYR A 53 5.52 6.82 -5.91
C TYR A 53 4.18 7.50 -6.21
N PHE A 54 3.17 6.71 -6.57
CA PHE A 54 1.84 7.20 -6.96
C PHE A 54 1.13 7.91 -5.80
N VAL A 55 1.33 7.44 -4.56
CA VAL A 55 0.64 8.00 -3.38
C VAL A 55 1.01 9.48 -3.21
N TRP A 56 2.28 9.83 -3.45
CA TRP A 56 2.76 11.22 -3.36
C TRP A 56 2.20 12.14 -4.44
N GLN A 57 1.78 11.58 -5.58
CA GLN A 57 1.19 12.34 -6.70
C GLN A 57 -0.33 12.48 -6.54
N GLU A 58 -0.97 11.43 -6.02
CA GLU A 58 -2.42 11.34 -5.92
C GLU A 58 -2.98 11.92 -4.62
N GLN A 59 -2.18 12.00 -3.55
CA GLN A 59 -2.60 12.49 -2.24
C GLN A 59 -2.05 13.90 -1.96
N PRO A 60 -2.90 14.94 -1.96
CA PRO A 60 -2.47 16.30 -1.68
C PRO A 60 -1.85 16.42 -0.28
N ARG A 61 -0.75 17.18 -0.19
CA ARG A 61 -0.07 17.52 1.07
C ARG A 61 0.28 16.31 1.93
N LEU A 62 0.61 15.17 1.30
CA LEU A 62 0.82 13.92 2.02
C LEU A 62 1.95 14.02 3.06
N VAL A 63 3.03 14.76 2.77
CA VAL A 63 4.12 15.01 3.73
C VAL A 63 3.56 15.64 5.01
N ASP A 64 2.87 16.78 4.90
CA ASP A 64 2.25 17.47 6.05
C ASP A 64 1.27 16.56 6.82
N ARG A 65 0.46 15.78 6.09
CA ARG A 65 -0.54 14.88 6.67
C ARG A 65 0.12 13.77 7.48
N LEU A 66 1.14 13.10 6.94
CA LEU A 66 1.84 12.04 7.64
C LEU A 66 2.65 12.57 8.83
N ALA A 67 3.27 13.75 8.70
CA ALA A 67 3.93 14.41 9.82
C ALA A 67 2.95 14.71 10.96
N ALA A 68 1.75 15.23 10.64
CA ALA A 68 0.71 15.48 11.64
C ALA A 68 0.21 14.18 12.30
N LYS A 69 0.11 13.08 11.55
CA LYS A 69 -0.24 11.76 12.08
C LYS A 69 0.81 11.28 13.07
N ALA A 70 2.08 11.32 12.68
CA ALA A 70 3.20 10.94 13.53
C ALA A 70 3.27 11.78 14.82
N ALA A 71 3.11 13.11 14.70
CA ALA A 71 3.04 14.02 15.85
C ALA A 71 1.86 13.73 16.79
N SER A 72 0.79 13.09 16.30
CA SER A 72 -0.37 12.65 17.09
C SER A 72 -0.19 11.24 17.69
N GLY A 73 0.99 10.62 17.54
CA GLY A 73 1.31 9.31 18.08
C GLY A 73 1.04 8.12 17.13
N CYS A 74 0.66 8.37 15.88
CA CYS A 74 0.48 7.31 14.89
C CYS A 74 1.84 6.82 14.36
N SER A 75 2.09 5.51 14.37
CA SER A 75 3.28 4.95 13.72
C SER A 75 3.10 4.98 12.20
N VAL A 76 4.01 5.63 11.47
CA VAL A 76 4.01 5.68 10.01
C VAL A 76 5.22 4.92 9.48
N ARG A 77 4.97 3.91 8.64
CA ARG A 77 6.01 3.01 8.15
C ARG A 77 5.98 2.88 6.63
N PHE A 78 7.16 2.79 6.03
CA PHE A 78 7.31 2.53 4.60
C PHE A 78 8.23 1.35 4.36
N LEU A 79 7.75 0.35 3.61
CA LEU A 79 8.61 -0.62 2.94
C LEU A 79 8.76 -0.20 1.49
N VAL A 80 9.99 -0.14 1.01
CA VAL A 80 10.35 0.31 -0.33
C VAL A 80 11.34 -0.68 -0.92
N GLY A 81 11.30 -0.92 -2.23
CA GLY A 81 12.36 -1.65 -2.93
C GLY A 81 13.67 -0.87 -2.88
N ASP A 82 14.80 -1.57 -2.96
CA ASP A 82 16.11 -0.91 -3.09
C ASP A 82 16.34 -0.53 -4.57
N PRO A 83 16.57 0.77 -4.90
CA PRO A 83 16.72 1.20 -6.28
C PRO A 83 17.94 0.60 -6.98
N ASP A 84 18.91 0.10 -6.23
CA ASP A 84 20.17 -0.44 -6.73
C ASP A 84 20.21 -1.98 -6.67
N SER A 85 19.11 -2.65 -6.25
CA SER A 85 19.05 -4.10 -6.18
C SER A 85 18.88 -4.78 -7.54
N GLU A 86 19.36 -6.03 -7.63
CA GLU A 86 19.16 -6.86 -8.80
C GLU A 86 17.67 -7.13 -9.08
N VAL A 87 16.85 -7.25 -8.02
CA VAL A 87 15.41 -7.43 -8.12
C VAL A 87 14.75 -6.23 -8.82
N THR A 88 15.13 -5.01 -8.43
CA THR A 88 14.70 -3.77 -9.09
C THR A 88 15.13 -3.76 -10.56
N ARG A 89 16.42 -3.96 -10.84
CA ARG A 89 16.96 -3.98 -12.22
C ARG A 89 16.21 -4.98 -13.10
N ARG A 90 16.00 -6.20 -12.60
CA ARG A 90 15.30 -7.24 -13.35
C ARG A 90 13.86 -6.86 -13.65
N ARG A 91 13.18 -6.21 -12.72
CA ARG A 91 11.81 -5.71 -12.96
C ARG A 91 11.78 -4.59 -13.98
N GLU A 92 12.76 -3.69 -13.98
CA GLU A 92 12.86 -2.63 -14.99
C GLU A 92 12.97 -3.20 -16.40
N GLU A 93 13.81 -4.24 -16.58
CA GLU A 93 13.93 -4.93 -17.87
C GLU A 93 12.60 -5.53 -18.34
N ILE A 94 11.82 -6.10 -17.42
CA ILE A 94 10.51 -6.69 -17.72
C ILE A 94 9.49 -5.61 -18.08
N GLU A 95 9.45 -4.51 -17.33
CA GLU A 95 8.47 -3.45 -17.56
C GLU A 95 8.79 -2.64 -18.82
N GLY A 96 10.07 -2.39 -19.13
CA GLY A 96 10.49 -1.76 -20.38
C GLY A 96 9.92 -0.34 -20.62
N VAL A 97 9.56 0.38 -19.56
CA VAL A 97 8.95 1.73 -19.65
C VAL A 97 9.94 2.85 -19.29
N PRO A 98 9.76 4.08 -19.82
CA PRO A 98 10.68 5.20 -19.57
C PRO A 98 10.78 5.61 -18.09
N LEU A 99 9.66 5.59 -17.37
CA LEU A 99 9.65 5.88 -15.93
C LEU A 99 10.01 4.60 -15.17
N THR A 100 11.30 4.36 -15.02
CA THR A 100 11.84 3.10 -14.49
C THR A 100 11.46 2.83 -13.02
N VAL A 101 11.56 1.58 -12.57
CA VAL A 101 11.24 1.17 -11.19
C VAL A 101 12.13 1.91 -10.18
N SER A 102 13.44 1.95 -10.39
CA SER A 102 14.42 2.68 -9.57
C SER A 102 14.12 4.18 -9.55
N THR A 103 13.72 4.78 -10.68
CA THR A 103 13.30 6.19 -10.71
C THR A 103 12.08 6.42 -9.80
N ARG A 104 11.08 5.54 -9.86
CA ARG A 104 9.88 5.63 -9.01
C ARG A 104 10.22 5.43 -7.53
N ILE A 105 11.14 4.52 -7.21
CA ILE A 105 11.68 4.36 -5.85
C ILE A 105 12.37 5.65 -5.40
N ARG A 106 13.25 6.23 -6.21
CA ARG A 106 13.97 7.48 -5.87
C ARG A 106 13.02 8.67 -5.65
N ILE A 107 11.91 8.74 -6.40
CA ILE A 107 10.84 9.73 -6.14
C ILE A 107 10.26 9.57 -4.73
N THR A 108 9.97 8.33 -4.32
CA THR A 108 9.51 8.04 -2.96
C THR A 108 10.56 8.38 -1.92
N LEU A 109 11.83 8.03 -2.16
CA LEU A 109 12.93 8.36 -1.24
C LEU A 109 13.12 9.87 -1.06
N ASP A 110 12.99 10.67 -2.13
CA ASP A 110 13.01 12.14 -2.04
C ASP A 110 11.86 12.65 -1.16
N ALA A 111 10.64 12.13 -1.36
CA ALA A 111 9.50 12.50 -0.53
C ALA A 111 9.69 12.10 0.94
N LEU A 112 10.20 10.90 1.21
CA LEU A 112 10.48 10.41 2.55
C LEU A 112 11.61 11.17 3.25
N SER A 113 12.60 11.68 2.51
CA SER A 113 13.68 12.49 3.09
C SER A 113 13.17 13.74 3.81
N LYS A 114 11.98 14.23 3.44
CA LYS A 114 11.31 15.37 4.09
C LYS A 114 10.66 14.99 5.43
N LEU A 115 10.59 13.70 5.75
CA LEU A 115 9.98 13.15 6.96
C LEU A 115 11.00 12.44 7.87
N ASN A 116 12.25 12.27 7.45
CA ASN A 116 13.26 11.47 8.17
C ASN A 116 13.60 11.98 9.59
N HIS A 117 13.30 13.24 9.89
CA HIS A 117 13.53 13.90 11.17
C HIS A 117 12.28 13.89 12.06
N ILE A 118 11.18 13.29 11.61
CA ILE A 118 9.93 13.21 12.34
C ILE A 118 9.89 11.89 13.11
N ASP A 119 9.87 11.98 14.43
CA ASP A 119 9.70 10.82 15.30
C ASP A 119 8.40 10.08 14.97
N GLY A 120 8.48 8.76 14.83
CA GLY A 120 7.34 7.91 14.46
C GLY A 120 7.16 7.70 12.95
N VAL A 121 8.02 8.27 12.10
CA VAL A 121 8.11 7.93 10.68
C VAL A 121 9.37 7.08 10.43
N ASP A 122 9.17 5.86 9.96
CA ASP A 122 10.27 4.93 9.65
C ASP A 122 10.16 4.42 8.20
N ALA A 123 11.30 4.18 7.57
CA ALA A 123 11.37 3.52 6.27
C ALA A 123 12.44 2.44 6.21
N ARG A 124 12.11 1.32 5.56
CA ARG A 124 13.01 0.19 5.34
C ARG A 124 13.00 -0.26 3.88
N PHE A 125 14.16 -0.70 3.41
CA PHE A 125 14.32 -1.42 2.17
C PHE A 125 13.96 -2.90 2.32
N SER A 126 13.22 -3.45 1.36
CA SER A 126 12.99 -4.88 1.21
C SER A 126 12.76 -5.24 -0.26
N ASP A 127 13.47 -6.26 -0.75
CA ASP A 127 13.34 -6.76 -2.12
C ASP A 127 12.33 -7.92 -2.25
N GLU A 128 11.79 -8.42 -1.13
CA GLU A 128 11.00 -9.66 -1.07
C GLU A 128 9.52 -9.49 -1.46
N HIS A 129 9.08 -8.27 -1.76
CA HIS A 129 7.66 -7.94 -1.94
C HIS A 129 7.37 -7.23 -3.28
N ILE A 130 8.19 -7.48 -4.31
CA ILE A 130 7.94 -6.89 -5.63
C ILE A 130 6.62 -7.34 -6.26
N ALA A 131 6.11 -8.51 -5.87
CA ALA A 131 4.90 -9.13 -6.41
C ALA A 131 3.62 -8.82 -5.60
N LEU A 132 3.71 -8.15 -4.45
CA LEU A 132 2.57 -7.86 -3.61
C LEU A 132 2.75 -6.52 -2.91
N SER A 133 1.72 -5.68 -2.92
CA SER A 133 1.69 -4.47 -2.09
C SER A 133 0.55 -4.50 -1.10
N VAL A 134 0.83 -4.07 0.12
CA VAL A 134 -0.13 -3.96 1.21
C VAL A 134 -0.02 -2.57 1.81
N PHE A 135 -1.14 -1.88 1.90
CA PHE A 135 -1.22 -0.55 2.49
C PHE A 135 -2.19 -0.61 3.64
N SER A 136 -1.70 -0.58 4.87
CA SER A 136 -2.50 -0.77 6.08
C SER A 136 -2.78 0.54 6.79
N PHE A 137 -4.00 0.67 7.29
CA PHE A 137 -4.56 1.82 7.99
C PHE A 137 -5.38 1.27 9.17
N ASP A 138 -4.73 1.09 10.32
CA ASP A 138 -5.30 0.41 11.49
C ASP A 138 -5.92 -0.97 11.17
N SER A 139 -7.26 -1.04 11.14
CA SER A 139 -8.04 -2.28 10.89
C SER A 139 -8.43 -2.47 9.42
N GLU A 140 -8.02 -1.57 8.55
CA GLU A 140 -8.31 -1.61 7.12
C GLU A 140 -7.02 -1.70 6.31
N MET A 141 -7.09 -2.33 5.13
CA MET A 141 -5.95 -2.35 4.22
C MET A 141 -6.36 -2.42 2.76
N LEU A 142 -5.48 -1.93 1.90
CA LEU A 142 -5.53 -2.09 0.46
C LEU A 142 -4.45 -3.08 0.03
N VAL A 143 -4.83 -4.14 -0.66
CA VAL A 143 -3.92 -5.22 -1.08
C VAL A 143 -3.91 -5.33 -2.59
N THR A 144 -2.74 -5.20 -3.20
CA THR A 144 -2.54 -5.27 -4.66
C THR A 144 -1.56 -6.39 -4.99
N PRO A 145 -2.02 -7.59 -5.37
CA PRO A 145 -1.15 -8.59 -5.97
C PRO A 145 -0.78 -8.15 -7.38
N HIS A 146 0.52 -8.06 -7.67
CA HIS A 146 1.00 -7.61 -8.97
C HIS A 146 0.99 -8.73 -9.99
N LEU A 147 0.37 -8.48 -11.14
CA LEU A 147 0.37 -9.42 -12.25
C LEU A 147 1.72 -9.38 -12.95
N SER A 148 2.30 -10.55 -13.22
CA SER A 148 3.71 -10.71 -13.62
C SER A 148 4.13 -9.86 -14.83
N SER A 149 3.25 -9.70 -15.82
CA SER A 149 3.52 -8.98 -17.08
C SER A 149 2.95 -7.56 -17.13
N LEU A 150 2.27 -7.08 -16.08
CA LEU A 150 1.58 -5.80 -16.10
C LEU A 150 2.20 -4.81 -15.12
N LEU A 151 1.98 -3.51 -15.39
CA LEU A 151 2.36 -2.46 -14.46
C LEU A 151 1.47 -2.54 -13.21
N GLY A 152 2.02 -2.17 -12.05
CA GLY A 152 1.31 -2.32 -10.78
C GLY A 152 -0.02 -1.54 -10.66
N HIS A 153 -0.33 -0.61 -11.57
CA HIS A 153 -1.61 0.10 -11.59
C HIS A 153 -2.72 -0.68 -12.30
N GLU A 154 -2.38 -1.59 -13.21
CA GLU A 154 -3.32 -2.48 -13.92
C GLU A 154 -3.64 -3.74 -13.10
N SER A 155 -2.93 -3.93 -11.99
CA SER A 155 -3.13 -5.07 -11.09
C SER A 155 -4.38 -4.88 -10.23
N PRO A 156 -5.12 -5.96 -9.92
CA PRO A 156 -6.32 -5.88 -9.10
C PRO A 156 -5.99 -5.40 -7.68
N MET A 157 -6.97 -4.81 -7.01
CA MET A 157 -6.81 -4.39 -5.63
C MET A 157 -8.01 -4.80 -4.78
N PHE A 158 -7.75 -5.25 -3.56
CA PHE A 158 -8.76 -5.56 -2.56
C PHE A 158 -8.71 -4.56 -1.43
N HIS A 159 -9.86 -4.04 -1.04
CA HIS A 159 -10.03 -3.29 0.20
C HIS A 159 -10.57 -4.24 1.26
N LEU A 160 -9.78 -4.46 2.30
CA LEU A 160 -10.08 -5.37 3.39
C LEU A 160 -10.36 -4.60 4.68
N HIS A 161 -11.23 -5.15 5.52
CA HIS A 161 -11.42 -4.75 6.91
C HIS A 161 -11.37 -5.98 7.81
N ARG A 162 -10.62 -5.88 8.91
CA ARG A 162 -10.44 -6.95 9.88
C ARG A 162 -11.76 -7.29 10.56
N MET A 163 -12.22 -8.54 10.46
CA MET A 163 -13.48 -8.98 11.07
C MET A 163 -13.29 -9.97 12.23
N GLY A 164 -12.10 -10.54 12.38
CA GLY A 164 -11.75 -11.48 13.42
C GLY A 164 -10.28 -11.89 13.33
N ASP A 165 -9.90 -12.83 14.19
CA ASP A 165 -8.53 -13.34 14.23
C ASP A 165 -8.27 -14.37 13.11
N ASP A 166 -7.03 -14.43 12.62
CA ASP A 166 -6.58 -15.37 11.57
C ASP A 166 -7.34 -15.25 10.22
N GLY A 167 -7.86 -14.05 9.96
CA GLY A 167 -8.51 -13.67 8.70
C GLY A 167 -7.55 -13.40 7.53
N LEU A 168 -8.11 -12.93 6.41
CA LEU A 168 -7.31 -12.46 5.27
C LEU A 168 -6.45 -11.27 5.69
N HIS A 169 -7.05 -10.35 6.46
CA HIS A 169 -6.36 -9.18 7.01
C HIS A 169 -5.11 -9.60 7.79
N ASP A 170 -5.25 -10.49 8.78
CA ASP A 170 -4.15 -10.88 9.68
C ASP A 170 -3.03 -11.60 8.93
N ARG A 171 -3.33 -12.35 7.86
CA ARG A 171 -2.32 -12.99 7.01
C ARG A 171 -1.49 -11.98 6.24
N PHE A 172 -2.11 -10.96 5.65
CA PHE A 172 -1.37 -9.90 4.96
C PHE A 172 -0.63 -8.99 5.95
N ALA A 173 -1.21 -8.71 7.13
CA ALA A 173 -0.52 -8.00 8.19
C ALA A 173 0.73 -8.77 8.67
N GLY A 174 0.62 -10.09 8.87
CA GLY A 174 1.75 -10.95 9.21
C GLY A 174 2.85 -10.96 8.13
N HIS A 175 2.47 -10.97 6.85
CA HIS A 175 3.42 -10.81 5.75
C HIS A 175 4.18 -9.48 5.83
N VAL A 176 3.48 -8.35 6.04
CA VAL A 176 4.11 -7.03 6.20
C VAL A 176 5.02 -6.97 7.42
N SER A 177 4.61 -7.56 8.54
CA SER A 177 5.44 -7.63 9.75
C SER A 177 6.75 -8.39 9.52
N ALA A 178 6.68 -9.54 8.84
CA ALA A 178 7.88 -10.32 8.51
C ALA A 178 8.85 -9.54 7.60
N LEU A 179 8.32 -8.86 6.58
CA LEU A 179 9.11 -7.98 5.70
C LEU A 179 9.73 -6.80 6.46
N TRP A 180 8.99 -6.24 7.42
CA TRP A 180 9.48 -5.15 8.25
C TRP A 180 10.66 -5.60 9.10
N GLU A 181 10.54 -6.74 9.78
CA GLU A 181 11.57 -7.29 10.66
C GLU A 181 12.87 -7.61 9.91
N SER A 182 12.79 -8.14 8.69
CA SER A 182 13.96 -8.44 7.86
C SER A 182 14.49 -7.24 7.06
N GLY A 183 13.71 -6.16 6.97
CA GLY A 183 14.05 -4.97 6.19
C GLY A 183 15.23 -4.18 6.76
N ARG A 184 15.99 -3.54 5.86
CA ARG A 184 17.14 -2.69 6.21
C ARG A 184 16.70 -1.22 6.32
N PRO A 185 17.12 -0.44 7.32
CA PRO A 185 16.80 0.99 7.38
C PRO A 185 17.19 1.73 6.10
N VAL A 186 16.33 2.67 5.66
CA VAL A 186 16.63 3.56 4.52
C VAL A 186 17.64 4.65 4.92
N TRP A 187 17.59 5.07 6.18
CA TRP A 187 18.51 6.03 6.80
C TRP A 187 19.11 5.41 8.08
N GLU A 188 20.29 5.90 8.47
CA GLU A 188 20.98 5.51 9.72
C GLU A 188 20.35 6.16 10.96
#